data_AF-A0A2A5E0F7-F1
#
_entry.id   AF-A0A2A5E0F7-F1
#
_cell.length_a   1.000
_cell.length_b   1.000
_cell.length_c   1.000
_cell.angle_alpha   90.00
_cell.angle_beta   90.00
_cell.angle_gamma   90.00
#
_symmetry.space_group_name_H-M   'P 1'
#
loop_
_entity.id
_entity.type
_entity.pdbx_description
1 polymer ?
#
loop_
_entity_poly.entity_id
_entity_poly.type
_entity_poly.pdbx_seq_one_letter_code
_entity_poly.pdbx_strand_id
1 'polypeptide(L)'
;MVNSVKQIITNTLNNLGLDAEEYKLCLEELEENFNSLISSARITLNNSDENESYPYMLHTIKGDGGSFGLEVTSQKSMELEQSYQNKSTEVLLSDLNELNVIYQNELKEIRNNL
;
A
#
# COMPACT_ATOMS: atom_id res chain seq x y z
N MET A 1 -5.75 -3.71 -20.26
CA MET A 1 -7.18 -3.82 -19.91
C MET A 1 -7.24 -3.50 -18.42
N VAL A 2 -7.99 -2.49 -17.98
CA VAL A 2 -8.11 -2.18 -16.54
C VAL A 2 -9.10 -3.19 -15.97
N ASN A 3 -8.69 -3.96 -14.96
CA ASN A 3 -9.59 -4.90 -14.29
C ASN A 3 -10.68 -4.11 -13.56
N SER A 4 -11.91 -4.61 -13.58
CA SER A 4 -12.94 -4.08 -12.67
C SER A 4 -12.65 -4.49 -11.23
N VAL A 5 -13.07 -3.69 -10.24
CA VAL A 5 -12.90 -4.03 -8.80
C VAL A 5 -13.43 -5.43 -8.47
N LYS A 6 -14.53 -5.86 -9.10
CA LYS A 6 -15.07 -7.23 -8.93
C LYS A 6 -14.13 -8.31 -9.45
N GLN A 7 -13.46 -8.09 -10.58
CA GLN A 7 -12.46 -9.02 -11.12
C GLN A 7 -11.22 -9.06 -10.23
N ILE A 8 -10.77 -7.90 -9.73
CA ILE A 8 -9.67 -7.81 -8.76
C ILE A 8 -9.97 -8.67 -7.54
N ILE A 9 -11.12 -8.44 -6.89
CA ILE A 9 -11.55 -9.22 -5.71
C ILE A 9 -11.59 -10.71 -6.03
N THR A 10 -12.22 -11.10 -7.14
CA THR A 10 -12.35 -12.52 -7.52
C THR A 10 -10.97 -13.17 -7.71
N ASN A 11 -10.05 -12.47 -8.37
CA ASN A 11 -8.70 -12.99 -8.58
C ASN A 11 -7.93 -13.10 -7.27
N THR A 12 -8.01 -12.09 -6.39
CA THR A 12 -7.35 -12.11 -5.08
C THR A 12 -7.85 -13.26 -4.20
N LEU A 13 -9.17 -13.43 -4.09
CA LEU A 13 -9.79 -14.54 -3.35
C LEU A 13 -9.30 -15.90 -3.88
N ASN A 14 -9.31 -16.08 -5.20
CA ASN A 14 -8.85 -17.33 -5.83
C ASN A 14 -7.35 -17.58 -5.61
N ASN A 15 -6.53 -16.54 -5.68
CA ASN A 15 -5.07 -16.65 -5.53
C ASN A 15 -4.67 -16.97 -4.08
N LEU A 16 -5.39 -16.39 -3.11
CA LEU A 16 -5.15 -16.63 -1.69
C LEU A 16 -5.89 -17.86 -1.16
N GLY A 17 -6.86 -18.40 -1.92
CA GLY A 17 -7.70 -19.52 -1.49
C GLY A 17 -8.65 -19.14 -0.35
N LEU A 18 -9.10 -17.88 -0.31
CA LEU A 18 -9.95 -17.32 0.74
C LEU A 18 -11.39 -17.17 0.28
N ASP A 19 -12.32 -17.22 1.23
CA ASP A 19 -13.66 -16.68 1.04
C ASP A 19 -13.73 -15.16 1.36
N ALA A 20 -14.89 -14.56 1.10
CA ALA A 20 -15.08 -13.12 1.26
C ALA A 20 -14.97 -12.65 2.73
N GLU A 21 -15.34 -13.49 3.71
CA GLU A 21 -15.27 -13.13 5.12
C GLU A 21 -13.83 -13.25 5.64
N GLU A 22 -13.10 -14.31 5.25
CA GLU A 22 -11.68 -14.43 5.53
C GLU A 22 -10.88 -13.27 4.93
N TYR A 23 -11.22 -12.87 3.70
CA TYR A 23 -10.58 -11.74 3.05
C TYR A 23 -10.85 -10.41 3.75
N LYS A 24 -12.07 -10.19 4.28
CA LYS A 24 -12.37 -9.00 5.11
C LYS A 24 -11.46 -8.91 6.32
N LEU A 25 -11.25 -10.02 7.04
CA LEU A 25 -10.34 -10.07 8.18
C LEU A 25 -8.90 -9.75 7.77
N CYS A 26 -8.42 -10.33 6.66
CA CYS A 26 -7.09 -9.99 6.16
C CYS A 26 -6.97 -8.52 5.77
N LEU A 27 -8.02 -7.89 5.23
CA LEU A 27 -8.03 -6.46 4.92
C LEU A 27 -7.99 -5.57 6.17
N GLU A 28 -8.49 -6.03 7.30
CA GLU A 28 -8.36 -5.34 8.59
C GLU A 28 -6.91 -5.37 9.09
N GLU A 29 -6.29 -6.56 9.10
CA GLU A 29 -4.87 -6.72 9.48
C GLU A 29 -3.94 -5.94 8.54
N LEU A 30 -4.24 -5.96 7.24
CA LEU A 30 -3.53 -5.18 6.23
C LEU A 30 -3.59 -3.68 6.51
N GLU A 31 -4.75 -3.16 6.92
CA GLU A 31 -4.93 -1.74 7.26
C GLU A 31 -4.12 -1.33 8.49
N GLU A 32 -4.10 -2.16 9.52
CA GLU A 32 -3.26 -1.93 10.70
C GLU A 32 -1.77 -1.93 10.33
N ASN A 33 -1.33 -2.91 9.54
CA ASN A 33 0.05 -2.99 9.08
C ASN A 33 0.44 -1.78 8.22
N PHE A 34 -0.41 -1.40 7.26
CA PHE A 34 -0.18 -0.25 6.40
C PHE A 34 -0.07 1.05 7.20
N ASN A 35 -0.99 1.29 8.14
CA ASN A 35 -0.98 2.49 9.00
C ASN A 35 0.30 2.56 9.86
N SER A 36 0.76 1.42 10.37
CA SER A 36 2.04 1.30 11.07
C SER A 36 3.21 1.69 10.14
N LEU A 37 3.28 1.12 8.94
CA LEU A 37 4.34 1.38 7.97
C LEU A 37 4.38 2.85 7.52
N ILE A 38 3.23 3.47 7.24
CA ILE A 38 3.15 4.90 6.89
C ILE A 38 3.65 5.77 8.05
N SER A 39 3.29 5.43 9.28
CA SER A 39 3.73 6.16 10.47
C SER A 39 5.25 6.05 10.65
N SER A 40 5.80 4.84 10.54
CA SER A 40 7.24 4.62 10.59
C SER A 40 7.98 5.33 9.45
N ALA A 41 7.44 5.29 8.23
CA ALA A 41 8.04 5.97 7.08
C ALA A 41 8.11 7.48 7.29
N ARG A 42 7.05 8.07 7.86
CA ARG A 42 7.03 9.50 8.22
C ARG A 42 8.05 9.84 9.30
N ILE A 43 8.26 8.98 10.30
CA ILE A 43 9.30 9.18 11.32
C ILE A 43 10.69 9.12 10.67
N THR A 44 10.95 8.08 9.88
CA THR A 44 12.21 7.90 9.17
C THR A 44 12.57 9.09 8.28
N LEU A 45 11.62 9.61 7.49
CA LEU A 45 11.88 10.77 6.63
C LEU A 45 12.25 12.05 7.40
N ASN A 46 11.77 12.19 8.64
CA ASN A 46 12.09 13.34 9.51
C ASN A 46 13.40 13.13 10.29
N ASN A 47 13.92 11.91 10.36
CA ASN A 47 15.17 11.54 11.02
C ASN A 47 16.23 11.20 9.98
N SER A 48 17.12 12.15 9.68
CA SER A 48 18.13 12.04 8.61
C SER A 48 19.01 10.78 8.68
N ASP A 49 19.18 10.21 9.86
CA ASP A 49 20.07 9.06 10.13
C ASP A 49 19.40 7.70 9.84
N GLU A 50 18.08 7.65 9.59
CA GLU A 50 17.32 6.40 9.42
C GLU A 50 16.82 6.17 7.99
N ASN A 51 17.13 7.06 7.04
CA ASN A 51 16.61 7.05 5.67
C ASN A 51 16.81 5.73 4.91
N GLU A 52 17.73 4.86 5.34
CA GLU A 52 17.95 3.53 4.77
C GLU A 52 16.75 2.58 4.98
N SER A 53 15.91 2.82 5.99
CA SER A 53 14.73 1.97 6.28
C SER A 53 13.49 2.35 5.46
N TYR A 54 13.43 3.57 4.93
CA TYR A 54 12.32 4.05 4.12
C TYR A 54 12.00 3.16 2.90
N PRO A 55 12.97 2.77 2.04
CA PRO A 55 12.68 1.89 0.91
C PRO A 55 12.18 0.51 1.34
N TYR A 56 12.60 -0.02 2.49
CA TYR A 56 12.09 -1.30 2.99
C TYR A 56 10.58 -1.22 3.31
N MET A 57 10.13 -0.12 3.93
CA MET A 57 8.72 0.08 4.22
C MET A 57 7.88 0.16 2.94
N LEU A 58 8.38 0.86 1.92
CA LEU A 58 7.73 0.93 0.61
C LEU A 58 7.71 -0.44 -0.09
N HIS A 59 8.78 -1.23 0.05
CA HIS A 59 8.85 -2.58 -0.48
C HIS A 59 7.76 -3.48 0.12
N THR A 60 7.55 -3.40 1.43
CA THR A 60 6.47 -4.13 2.12
C THR A 60 5.11 -3.68 1.63
N ILE A 61 4.84 -2.36 1.59
CA ILE A 61 3.57 -1.80 1.08
C ILE A 61 3.31 -2.26 -0.36
N LYS A 62 4.35 -2.32 -1.20
CA LYS A 62 4.25 -2.80 -2.59
C LYS A 62 3.81 -4.26 -2.64
N GLY A 63 4.46 -5.12 -1.87
CA GLY A 63 4.17 -6.56 -1.83
C GLY A 63 2.76 -6.84 -1.30
N ASP A 64 2.41 -6.17 -0.20
CA ASP A 64 1.09 -6.21 0.42
C ASP A 64 0.01 -5.73 -0.57
N GLY A 65 0.19 -4.55 -1.16
CA GLY A 65 -0.77 -4.00 -2.12
C GLY A 65 -0.97 -4.92 -3.33
N GLY A 66 0.11 -5.50 -3.88
CA GLY A 66 0.01 -6.43 -5.00
C GLY A 66 -0.71 -7.74 -4.64
N SER A 67 -0.48 -8.25 -3.43
CA SER A 67 -1.08 -9.52 -2.97
C SER A 67 -2.57 -9.38 -2.64
N PHE A 68 -2.99 -8.20 -2.21
CA PHE A 68 -4.37 -7.89 -1.80
C PHE A 68 -5.16 -7.10 -2.84
N GLY A 69 -4.69 -7.04 -4.10
CA GLY A 69 -5.44 -6.38 -5.19
C GLY A 69 -5.52 -4.85 -5.11
N LEU A 70 -4.67 -4.21 -4.32
CA LEU A 70 -4.48 -2.75 -4.28
C LEU A 70 -3.43 -2.36 -5.33
N GLU A 71 -3.77 -2.57 -6.60
CA GLU A 71 -2.85 -2.45 -7.75
C GLU A 71 -2.21 -1.06 -7.83
N VAL A 72 -2.97 0.01 -7.57
CA VAL A 72 -2.46 1.39 -7.65
C VAL A 72 -1.55 1.70 -6.47
N THR A 73 -1.87 1.23 -5.28
CA THR A 73 -1.00 1.32 -4.10
C THR A 73 0.33 0.62 -4.33
N SER A 74 0.29 -0.60 -4.91
CA SER A 74 1.49 -1.36 -5.26
C SER A 74 2.36 -0.60 -6.26
N GLN A 75 1.74 -0.04 -7.31
CA GLN A 75 2.45 0.75 -8.32
C GLN A 75 3.07 2.02 -7.73
N LYS A 76 2.31 2.79 -6.95
CA LYS A 76 2.79 4.04 -6.34
C LYS A 76 3.94 3.78 -5.37
N SER A 77 3.83 2.76 -4.51
CA SER A 77 4.90 2.40 -3.57
C SER A 77 6.19 1.98 -4.30
N MET A 78 6.08 1.26 -5.43
CA MET A 78 7.23 0.97 -6.29
C MET A 78 7.89 2.22 -6.88
N GLU A 79 7.10 3.18 -7.37
CA GLU A 79 7.62 4.45 -7.91
C GLU A 79 8.37 5.25 -6.84
N LEU A 80 7.84 5.28 -5.62
CA LEU A 80 8.49 5.91 -4.47
C LEU A 80 9.79 5.18 -4.11
N GLU A 81 9.78 3.84 -4.06
CA GLU A 81 10.95 2.99 -3.75
C GLU A 81 12.09 3.23 -4.75
N GLN A 82 11.76 3.48 -6.02
CA GLN A 82 12.76 3.73 -7.07
C GLN A 82 13.27 5.17 -7.11
N SER A 83 12.46 6.14 -6.69
CA SER A 83 12.78 7.57 -6.84
C SER A 83 13.25 8.27 -5.57
N TYR A 84 13.21 7.60 -4.41
CA TYR A 84 13.35 8.28 -3.12
C TYR A 84 14.68 9.04 -2.94
N GLN A 85 15.79 8.47 -3.42
CA GLN A 85 17.13 9.07 -3.27
C GLN A 85 17.28 10.41 -4.00
N ASN A 86 16.40 10.69 -4.97
CA ASN A 86 16.47 11.87 -5.83
C ASN A 86 15.49 12.98 -5.42
N LYS A 87 14.83 12.84 -4.26
CA LYS A 87 13.78 13.75 -3.79
C LYS A 87 14.14 14.36 -2.45
N SER A 88 13.68 15.59 -2.21
CA SER A 88 13.77 16.20 -0.88
C SER A 88 12.77 15.54 0.07
N THR A 89 13.06 15.60 1.38
CA THR A 89 12.15 15.13 2.43
C THR A 89 10.72 15.69 2.29
N GLU A 90 10.58 16.97 1.94
CA GLU A 90 9.27 17.61 1.73
C GLU A 90 8.48 16.93 0.60
N VAL A 91 9.14 16.65 -0.52
CA VAL A 91 8.52 15.94 -1.66
C VAL A 91 8.15 14.52 -1.25
N LEU A 92 9.03 13.82 -0.54
CA LEU A 92 8.78 12.46 -0.06
C LEU A 92 7.60 12.38 0.92
N LEU A 93 7.47 13.35 1.82
CA LEU A 93 6.32 13.43 2.74
C LEU A 93 5.01 13.71 2.00
N SER A 94 5.05 14.49 0.93
CA SER A 94 3.91 14.74 0.04
C SER A 94 3.51 13.49 -0.73
N ASP A 95 4.49 12.80 -1.32
CA ASP A 95 4.31 11.52 -2.01
C ASP A 95 3.73 10.43 -1.08
N LEU A 96 4.20 10.38 0.17
CA LEU A 96 3.70 9.44 1.18
C LEU A 96 2.24 9.73 1.55
N ASN A 97 1.84 11.00 1.59
CA ASN A 97 0.43 11.38 1.80
C ASN A 97 -0.44 10.97 0.62
N GLU A 98 0.05 11.15 -0.61
CA GLU A 98 -0.65 10.69 -1.81
C GLU A 98 -0.82 9.17 -1.81
N LEU A 99 0.22 8.42 -1.46
CA LEU A 99 0.16 6.97 -1.30
C LEU A 99 -0.91 6.55 -0.28
N ASN A 100 -0.98 7.23 0.87
CA ASN A 100 -2.02 6.96 1.87
C ASN A 100 -3.43 7.22 1.33
N VAL A 101 -3.64 8.31 0.58
CA VAL A 101 -4.95 8.60 -0.04
C VAL A 101 -5.33 7.54 -1.07
N ILE A 102 -4.38 7.10 -1.91
CA ILE A 102 -4.59 6.03 -2.89
C ILE A 102 -5.03 4.74 -2.17
N TYR A 103 -4.27 4.31 -1.17
CA TYR A 103 -4.58 3.11 -0.37
C TYR A 103 -5.99 3.15 0.22
N GLN A 104 -6.34 4.26 0.87
CA GLN A 104 -7.64 4.43 1.51
C GLN A 104 -8.80 4.38 0.50
N ASN A 105 -8.60 4.91 -0.71
CA ASN A 105 -9.59 4.84 -1.77
C ASN A 105 -9.76 3.42 -2.30
N GLU A 106 -8.67 2.72 -2.63
CA GLU A 106 -8.73 1.34 -3.12
C GLU A 106 -9.34 0.39 -2.08
N LEU A 107 -8.90 0.49 -0.82
CA LEU A 107 -9.43 -0.33 0.27
C LEU A 107 -10.94 -0.12 0.44
N LYS A 108 -11.39 1.13 0.37
CA LYS A 108 -12.82 1.47 0.42
C LYS A 108 -13.58 0.91 -0.78
N GLU A 109 -13.02 0.99 -1.98
CA GLU A 109 -13.65 0.43 -3.18
C GLU A 109 -13.80 -1.09 -3.07
N ILE A 110 -12.76 -1.79 -2.61
CA ILE A 110 -12.82 -3.24 -2.36
C ILE A 110 -13.90 -3.57 -1.33
N ARG A 111 -13.87 -2.92 -0.16
CA ARG A 111 -14.86 -3.16 0.92
C ARG A 111 -16.31 -2.93 0.50
N ASN A 112 -16.57 -1.94 -0.35
CA ASN A 112 -17.93 -1.67 -0.86
C ASN A 112 -18.42 -2.71 -1.89
N ASN A 113 -17.53 -3.55 -2.41
CA ASN A 113 -17.84 -4.56 -3.43
C ASN A 113 -17.69 -6.01 -2.91
N LEU A 114 -17.35 -6.19 -1.62
CA LEU A 114 -17.42 -7.45 -0.89
C LEU A 114 -18.81 -7.66 -0.29
#